data_AF-A0AAD5DRF9-F1
#
_entry.id   AF-A0AAD5DRF9-F1
#
_cell.length_a   1.000
_cell.length_b   1.000
_cell.length_c   1.000
_cell.angle_alpha   90.00
_cell.angle_beta   90.00
_cell.angle_gamma   90.00
#
_symmetry.space_group_name_H-M   'P 1'
#
loop_
_entity.id
_entity.type
_entity.pdbx_description
1 polymer ?
#
loop_
_entity_poly.entity_id
_entity_poly.type
_entity_poly.pdbx_seq_one_letter_code
_entity_poly.pdbx_strand_id
1 'polypeptide(L)'
;MQIACTFGLGQRGCLVLMCASGYWNVAWSDGKTVVLAALQTLAACVRKSSAPTARWAGTEDLNARLLVLAGGWGGGDNMPDLLSCATDAPLNNAPTSLHFQFYAKPAEGTAGAAGTAGGLRVIDLPAVDRLPESDHELLERLVREHGVPPDQRFALLHKIRVARAFGGDGEARRGLLRTRLLAFYVAFQSNPSPTGGS
;
A
#
# COMPACT_ATOMS: atom_id res chain seq x y z
N MET A 1 -31.79 20.74 14.28
CA MET A 1 -30.61 21.00 13.40
C MET A 1 -30.58 19.92 12.33
N GLN A 2 -31.12 20.25 11.16
CA GLN A 2 -31.15 19.37 9.99
C GLN A 2 -29.85 19.60 9.21
N ILE A 3 -28.99 18.57 9.13
CA ILE A 3 -27.85 18.59 8.21
C ILE A 3 -28.43 18.27 6.82
N ALA A 4 -28.70 19.32 6.07
CA ALA A 4 -28.95 19.22 4.64
C ALA A 4 -27.61 18.96 3.94
N CYS A 5 -27.32 17.69 3.65
CA CYS A 5 -26.31 17.34 2.64
C CYS A 5 -26.91 17.61 1.26
N THR A 6 -26.81 18.85 0.80
CA THR A 6 -27.02 19.20 -0.61
C THR A 6 -25.92 18.55 -1.44
N PHE A 7 -26.26 17.43 -2.07
CA PHE A 7 -25.52 16.80 -3.16
C PHE A 7 -25.56 17.74 -4.38
N GLY A 8 -24.67 18.74 -4.40
CA GLY A 8 -24.55 19.72 -5.46
C GLY A 8 -23.13 19.76 -6.03
N LEU A 9 -22.97 19.21 -7.24
CA LEU A 9 -21.94 19.54 -8.24
C LEU A 9 -20.47 19.57 -7.78
N GLY A 10 -19.77 18.47 -8.09
CA GLY A 10 -18.32 18.50 -8.26
C GLY A 10 -17.68 17.13 -8.04
N GLN A 11 -17.83 16.18 -8.97
CA GLN A 11 -17.09 14.91 -8.90
C GLN A 11 -15.56 15.10 -8.85
N ARG A 12 -15.06 16.28 -9.26
CA ARG A 12 -13.67 16.71 -9.09
C ARG A 12 -13.35 17.21 -7.67
N GLY A 13 -14.32 17.81 -6.95
CA GLY A 13 -14.13 18.39 -5.62
C GLY A 13 -13.98 17.37 -4.50
N CYS A 14 -14.79 16.30 -4.49
CA CYS A 14 -14.66 15.23 -3.49
C CYS A 14 -13.31 14.48 -3.61
N LEU A 15 -12.81 14.31 -4.85
CA LEU A 15 -11.54 13.63 -5.09
C LEU A 15 -10.34 14.50 -4.67
N VAL A 16 -10.42 15.81 -4.92
CA VAL A 16 -9.42 16.77 -4.43
C VAL A 16 -9.45 16.87 -2.91
N LEU A 17 -10.61 16.79 -2.25
CA LEU A 17 -10.66 16.75 -0.78
C LEU A 17 -9.99 15.50 -0.19
N MET A 18 -10.11 14.34 -0.84
CA MET A 18 -9.39 13.12 -0.44
C MET A 18 -7.88 13.18 -0.75
N CYS A 19 -7.44 13.92 -1.77
CA CYS A 19 -6.02 14.07 -2.10
C CYS A 19 -5.33 15.24 -1.36
N ALA A 20 -6.05 16.31 -1.01
CA ALA A 20 -5.47 17.59 -0.58
C ALA A 20 -5.51 17.83 0.94
N SER A 21 -6.33 17.09 1.67
CA SER A 21 -6.42 17.22 3.12
C SER A 21 -5.84 15.95 3.74
N GLY A 22 -5.01 16.07 4.78
CA GLY A 22 -4.17 15.03 5.40
C GLY A 22 -4.89 13.78 5.96
N TYR A 23 -6.04 13.38 5.40
CA TYR A 23 -6.76 12.14 5.66
C TYR A 23 -5.94 10.88 5.38
N TRP A 24 -4.88 10.94 4.57
CA TRP A 24 -3.94 9.83 4.43
C TRP A 24 -3.12 9.57 5.71
N ASN A 25 -2.90 10.59 6.56
CA ASN A 25 -2.35 10.37 7.92
C ASN A 25 -3.38 9.68 8.84
N VAL A 26 -4.68 9.87 8.62
CA VAL A 26 -5.73 9.15 9.35
C VAL A 26 -5.85 7.69 8.90
N ALA A 27 -5.67 7.43 7.59
CA ALA A 27 -5.53 6.07 7.06
C ALA A 27 -4.26 5.34 7.57
N TRP A 28 -3.31 6.10 8.14
CA TRP A 28 -2.08 5.60 8.75
C TRP A 28 -2.31 5.03 10.17
N SER A 29 -3.42 5.39 10.85
CA SER A 29 -3.69 5.02 12.25
C SER A 29 -4.60 3.78 12.43
N ASP A 30 -5.68 3.63 11.65
CA ASP A 30 -6.68 2.52 11.81
C ASP A 30 -6.96 1.71 10.52
N GLY A 31 -6.19 1.93 9.46
CA GLY A 31 -6.72 2.00 8.09
C GLY A 31 -6.71 0.74 7.21
N LYS A 32 -6.99 -0.48 7.69
CA LYS A 32 -7.27 -1.61 6.76
C LYS A 32 -8.63 -1.41 6.05
N THR A 33 -9.65 -1.02 6.81
CA THR A 33 -11.01 -0.74 6.32
C THR A 33 -11.08 0.56 5.54
N VAL A 34 -10.37 1.60 5.98
CA VAL A 34 -10.31 2.91 5.31
C VAL A 34 -9.66 2.81 3.93
N VAL A 35 -8.53 2.10 3.82
CA VAL A 35 -7.87 1.88 2.52
C VAL A 35 -8.80 1.12 1.57
N LEU A 36 -9.47 0.07 2.06
CA LEU A 36 -10.41 -0.68 1.25
C LEU A 36 -11.61 0.18 0.79
N ALA A 37 -12.19 0.98 1.67
CA ALA A 37 -13.29 1.89 1.34
C ALA A 37 -12.86 2.93 0.30
N ALA A 38 -11.69 3.55 0.49
CA ALA A 38 -11.13 4.52 -0.46
C ALA A 38 -10.91 3.87 -1.85
N LEU A 39 -10.36 2.66 -1.90
CA LEU A 39 -10.17 1.93 -3.15
C LEU A 39 -11.51 1.57 -3.82
N GLN A 40 -12.54 1.23 -3.07
CA GLN A 40 -13.89 0.99 -3.62
C GLN A 40 -14.48 2.26 -4.21
N THR A 41 -14.34 3.40 -3.53
CA THR A 41 -14.77 4.70 -4.03
C THR A 41 -14.02 5.06 -5.32
N LEU A 42 -12.69 4.93 -5.32
CA LEU A 42 -11.86 5.19 -6.51
C LEU A 42 -12.24 4.28 -7.67
N ALA A 43 -12.44 2.97 -7.45
CA ALA A 43 -12.88 2.05 -8.48
C ALA A 43 -14.23 2.43 -9.08
N ALA A 44 -15.17 2.93 -8.27
CA ALA A 44 -16.45 3.43 -8.77
C ALA A 44 -16.29 4.71 -9.60
N CYS A 45 -15.40 5.63 -9.18
CA CYS A 45 -15.09 6.87 -9.91
C CYS A 45 -14.47 6.57 -11.28
N VAL A 46 -13.51 5.66 -11.33
CA VAL A 46 -12.77 5.34 -12.55
C VAL A 46 -13.62 4.55 -13.55
N ARG A 47 -14.51 3.66 -13.08
CA ARG A 47 -15.46 2.93 -13.95
C ARG A 47 -16.41 3.85 -14.72
N LYS A 48 -16.80 5.00 -14.13
CA LYS A 48 -17.74 5.95 -14.74
C LYS A 48 -17.08 6.81 -15.84
N SER A 49 -15.74 6.83 -15.89
CA SER A 49 -14.98 7.55 -16.90
C SER A 49 -14.82 6.71 -18.18
N SER A 50 -15.87 6.60 -19.00
CA SER A 50 -15.84 5.88 -20.28
C SER A 50 -15.31 6.70 -21.47
N ALA A 51 -15.12 8.01 -21.32
CA ALA A 51 -14.57 8.84 -22.39
C ALA A 51 -13.03 8.71 -22.43
N PRO A 52 -12.41 8.46 -23.60
CA PRO A 52 -10.96 8.34 -23.76
C PRO A 52 -10.17 9.56 -23.26
N THR A 53 -10.80 10.74 -23.27
CA THR A 53 -10.23 12.02 -22.82
C THR A 53 -10.50 12.34 -21.34
N ALA A 54 -11.31 11.53 -20.66
CA ALA A 54 -11.71 11.76 -19.27
C ALA A 54 -11.08 10.78 -18.26
N ARG A 55 -10.22 9.87 -18.73
CA ARG A 55 -9.54 8.89 -17.88
C ARG A 55 -8.84 9.62 -16.73
N TRP A 56 -9.20 9.26 -15.50
CA TRP A 56 -8.59 9.86 -14.32
C TRP A 56 -7.12 9.45 -14.24
N ALA A 57 -6.20 10.41 -14.35
CA ALA A 57 -4.76 10.14 -14.35
C ALA A 57 -4.16 9.97 -12.94
N GLY A 58 -4.88 10.38 -11.89
CA GLY A 58 -4.37 10.41 -10.53
C GLY A 58 -3.17 11.35 -10.34
N THR A 59 -2.55 11.28 -9.16
CA THR A 59 -1.26 11.91 -8.88
C THR A 59 -0.16 10.84 -8.95
N GLU A 60 1.08 11.26 -9.22
CA GLU A 60 2.23 10.35 -9.28
C GLU A 60 2.41 9.56 -7.97
N ASP A 61 2.31 10.22 -6.81
CA ASP A 61 2.40 9.59 -5.49
C ASP A 61 1.28 8.56 -5.26
N LEU A 62 0.03 8.89 -5.66
CA LEU A 62 -1.08 7.95 -5.54
C LEU A 62 -0.90 6.75 -6.45
N ASN A 63 -0.46 6.96 -7.69
CA ASN A 63 -0.16 5.88 -8.63
C ASN A 63 0.96 4.97 -8.10
N ALA A 64 2.03 5.55 -7.53
CA ALA A 64 3.10 4.79 -6.89
C ALA A 64 2.57 3.93 -5.72
N ARG A 65 1.70 4.47 -4.87
CA ARG A 65 1.05 3.71 -3.78
C ARG A 65 0.12 2.63 -4.30
N LEU A 66 -0.66 2.91 -5.34
CA LEU A 66 -1.53 1.91 -5.98
C LEU A 66 -0.70 0.75 -6.55
N LEU A 67 0.46 1.03 -7.14
CA LEU A 67 1.39 0.00 -7.61
C LEU A 67 1.96 -0.82 -6.47
N VAL A 68 2.30 -0.19 -5.33
CA VAL A 68 2.73 -0.91 -4.12
C VAL A 68 1.63 -1.84 -3.60
N LEU A 69 0.38 -1.36 -3.55
CA LEU A 69 -0.78 -2.16 -3.09
C LEU A 69 -1.16 -3.28 -4.08
N ALA A 70 -0.99 -3.04 -5.37
CA ALA A 70 -1.25 -4.00 -6.45
C ALA A 70 -0.13 -5.04 -6.62
N GLY A 71 1.07 -4.69 -6.14
CA GLY A 71 2.30 -5.46 -6.31
C GLY A 71 2.26 -6.87 -5.73
N GLY A 72 3.28 -7.65 -6.07
CA GLY A 72 3.46 -9.01 -5.55
C GLY A 72 3.73 -9.03 -4.05
N TRP A 73 3.23 -10.06 -3.37
CA TRP A 73 3.39 -10.27 -1.93
C TRP A 73 4.71 -10.97 -1.55
N GLY A 74 5.58 -11.23 -2.52
CA GLY A 74 6.82 -11.97 -2.36
C GLY A 74 7.08 -12.81 -3.62
N GLY A 75 8.31 -12.84 -4.10
CA GLY A 75 8.71 -13.51 -5.34
C GLY A 75 9.47 -14.80 -5.08
N GLY A 76 8.81 -15.79 -4.47
CA GLY A 76 9.38 -17.13 -4.28
C GLY A 76 8.27 -18.19 -4.27
N ASP A 77 8.68 -19.45 -4.44
CA ASP A 77 7.80 -20.62 -4.58
C ASP A 77 6.93 -20.91 -3.34
N ASN A 78 7.20 -20.20 -2.23
CA ASN A 78 6.47 -20.31 -0.97
C ASN A 78 5.27 -19.36 -0.87
N MET A 79 4.94 -18.61 -1.93
CA MET A 79 3.75 -17.76 -1.91
C MET A 79 2.49 -18.61 -2.16
N PRO A 80 1.51 -18.59 -1.25
CA PRO A 80 0.22 -19.24 -1.47
C PRO A 80 -0.44 -18.71 -2.73
N ASP A 81 -1.02 -19.61 -3.53
CA ASP A 81 -1.79 -19.22 -4.70
C ASP A 81 -2.98 -18.31 -4.31
N LEU A 82 -3.42 -17.47 -5.24
CA LEU A 82 -4.53 -16.54 -5.05
C LEU A 82 -5.80 -17.26 -4.55
N LEU A 83 -6.06 -18.46 -5.06
CA LEU A 83 -7.20 -19.30 -4.64
C LEU A 83 -7.06 -19.74 -3.19
N SER A 84 -5.87 -20.13 -2.74
CA SER A 84 -5.62 -20.51 -1.34
C SER A 84 -5.79 -19.34 -0.37
N CYS A 85 -5.57 -18.10 -0.84
CA CYS A 85 -5.82 -16.90 -0.05
C CYS A 85 -7.32 -16.55 0.04
N ALA A 86 -8.14 -17.03 -0.90
CA ALA A 86 -9.57 -16.77 -0.95
C ALA A 86 -10.37 -17.72 -0.05
N THR A 87 -9.82 -18.89 0.28
CA THR A 87 -10.47 -19.88 1.15
C THR A 87 -10.23 -19.60 2.64
N ASP A 88 -11.15 -20.06 3.48
CA ASP A 88 -11.00 -20.04 4.95
C ASP A 88 -10.04 -21.13 5.47
N ALA A 89 -9.52 -21.98 4.59
CA ALA A 89 -8.61 -23.05 4.98
C ALA A 89 -7.31 -22.46 5.59
N PRO A 90 -6.76 -23.07 6.65
CA PRO A 90 -5.47 -22.65 7.18
C PRO A 90 -4.38 -22.89 6.13
N LEU A 91 -3.44 -21.95 6.05
CA LEU A 91 -2.26 -22.08 5.19
C LEU A 91 -1.17 -22.82 5.98
N ASN A 92 -0.81 -24.02 5.55
CA ASN A 92 0.22 -24.82 6.24
C ASN A 92 1.61 -24.14 6.25
N ASN A 93 1.93 -23.33 5.24
CA ASN A 93 3.19 -22.60 5.09
C ASN A 93 2.91 -21.12 4.80
N ALA A 94 2.23 -20.43 5.72
CA ALA A 94 1.93 -19.00 5.57
C ALA A 94 3.22 -18.16 5.49
N PRO A 95 3.39 -17.29 4.47
CA PRO A 95 4.58 -16.44 4.33
C PRO A 95 4.47 -15.23 5.27
N THR A 96 4.71 -15.46 6.56
CA THR A 96 4.64 -14.42 7.59
C THR A 96 5.98 -13.72 7.85
N SER A 97 7.00 -14.05 7.05
CA SER A 97 8.30 -13.40 7.12
C SER A 97 8.30 -12.11 6.31
N LEU A 98 8.85 -11.05 6.90
CA LEU A 98 9.08 -9.77 6.27
C LEU A 98 10.48 -9.75 5.67
N HIS A 99 10.54 -9.65 4.35
CA HIS A 99 11.77 -9.37 3.60
C HIS A 99 11.60 -8.05 2.84
N PHE A 100 12.35 -7.03 3.22
CA PHE A 100 12.26 -5.69 2.64
C PHE A 100 13.64 -5.14 2.30
N GLN A 101 13.81 -4.73 1.04
CA GLN A 101 15.07 -4.18 0.54
C GLN A 101 14.86 -2.73 0.12
N PHE A 102 15.79 -1.85 0.48
CA PHE A 102 15.79 -0.46 0.05
C PHE A 102 17.20 0.09 -0.03
N TYR A 103 17.41 1.12 -0.85
CA TYR A 103 18.68 1.83 -0.91
C TYR A 103 18.68 2.97 0.09
N ALA A 104 19.61 2.94 1.05
CA ALA A 104 19.84 4.04 1.96
C ALA A 104 20.65 5.13 1.25
N LYS A 105 20.16 6.37 1.29
CA LYS A 105 20.94 7.54 0.86
C LYS A 105 22.04 7.82 1.89
N PRO A 106 23.27 8.13 1.47
CA PRO A 106 24.29 8.60 2.40
C PRO A 106 23.81 9.91 3.03
N ALA A 107 23.99 10.06 4.34
CA ALA A 107 23.69 11.31 5.02
C ALA A 107 24.71 12.37 4.56
N GLU A 108 24.24 13.45 3.92
CA GLU A 108 25.08 14.62 3.65
C GLU A 108 25.53 15.22 5.00
N GLY A 109 26.83 15.11 5.32
CA GLY A 109 27.43 15.87 6.42
C GLY A 109 28.19 15.11 7.52
N THR A 110 28.39 13.79 7.45
CA THR A 110 29.22 13.08 8.44
C THR A 110 30.54 12.56 7.86
N ALA A 111 31.47 13.49 7.65
CA ALA A 111 32.89 13.15 7.59
C ALA A 111 33.36 12.75 9.00
N GLY A 112 33.34 11.46 9.32
CA GLY A 112 33.98 10.96 10.55
C GLY A 112 33.15 10.00 11.40
N ALA A 113 32.66 8.90 10.84
CA ALA A 113 32.49 7.65 11.56
C ALA A 113 32.40 6.52 10.53
N ALA A 114 33.33 5.57 10.58
CA ALA A 114 33.29 4.38 9.73
C ALA A 114 32.00 3.58 10.04
N GLY A 115 30.99 3.66 9.17
CA GLY A 115 29.80 2.79 9.32
C GLY A 115 28.57 3.06 8.44
N THR A 116 28.36 4.25 7.87
CA THR A 116 27.14 4.54 7.08
C THR A 116 27.45 4.96 5.65
N ALA A 117 28.18 4.10 4.94
CA ALA A 117 28.21 4.17 3.48
C ALA A 117 26.78 3.94 2.95
N GLY A 118 26.31 4.83 2.06
CA GLY A 118 25.07 4.60 1.31
C GLY A 118 25.13 3.26 0.57
N GLY A 119 23.99 2.59 0.43
CA GLY A 119 23.96 1.24 -0.13
C GLY A 119 22.66 0.48 0.11
N LEU A 120 22.60 -0.74 -0.41
CA LEU A 120 21.46 -1.65 -0.22
C LEU A 120 21.34 -2.05 1.25
N ARG A 121 20.17 -1.80 1.84
CA ARG A 121 19.77 -2.24 3.16
C ARG A 121 18.70 -3.32 3.01
N VAL A 122 18.79 -4.35 3.85
CA VAL A 122 17.83 -5.44 3.91
C VAL A 122 17.28 -5.54 5.34
N ILE A 123 15.96 -5.62 5.45
CA ILE A 123 15.24 -5.90 6.69
C ILE A 123 14.64 -7.29 6.53
N ASP A 124 15.12 -8.21 7.36
CA ASP A 124 14.66 -9.59 7.43
C ASP A 124 14.14 -9.88 8.84
N LEU A 125 12.84 -10.16 8.93
CA LEU A 125 12.18 -10.51 10.17
C LEU A 125 11.26 -11.72 9.95
N PRO A 126 11.55 -12.87 10.57
CA PRO A 126 10.65 -14.01 10.52
C PRO A 126 9.44 -13.79 11.44
N ALA A 127 8.33 -14.48 11.13
CA ALA A 127 7.14 -14.58 12.00
C ALA A 127 6.58 -13.23 12.51
N VAL A 128 6.42 -12.25 11.61
CA VAL A 128 5.91 -10.91 11.92
C VAL A 128 4.47 -10.92 12.46
N ASP A 129 3.73 -11.98 12.16
CA ASP A 129 2.40 -12.29 12.68
C ASP A 129 2.37 -12.51 14.20
N ARG A 130 3.48 -12.95 14.80
CA ARG A 130 3.57 -13.27 16.23
C ARG A 130 4.06 -12.11 17.09
N LEU A 131 4.48 -11.01 16.47
CA LEU A 131 4.97 -9.85 17.19
C LEU A 131 3.81 -9.12 17.87
N PRO A 132 3.94 -8.74 19.16
CA PRO A 132 2.86 -8.11 19.93
C PRO A 132 2.57 -6.67 19.52
N GLU A 133 3.50 -6.04 18.79
CA GLU A 133 3.45 -4.64 18.36
C GLU A 133 2.30 -4.39 17.36
N SER A 134 1.71 -3.20 17.35
CA SER A 134 0.81 -2.81 16.26
C SER A 134 1.56 -2.67 14.92
N ASP A 135 0.84 -2.65 13.79
CA ASP A 135 1.46 -2.52 12.45
C ASP A 135 2.32 -1.23 12.36
N HIS A 136 1.87 -0.19 13.07
CA HIS A 136 2.49 1.13 13.11
C HIS A 136 3.69 1.17 14.06
N GLU A 137 3.56 0.60 15.26
CA GLU A 137 4.67 0.50 16.22
C GLU A 137 5.85 -0.27 15.61
N LEU A 138 5.57 -1.38 14.94
CA LEU A 138 6.57 -2.16 14.24
C LEU A 138 7.23 -1.35 13.11
N LEU A 139 6.44 -0.58 12.35
CA LEU A 139 6.97 0.31 11.32
C LEU A 139 7.90 1.37 11.93
N GLU A 140 7.48 2.06 12.99
CA GLU A 140 8.28 3.09 13.64
C GLU A 140 9.60 2.54 14.20
N ARG A 141 9.54 1.35 14.81
CA ARG A 141 10.74 0.65 15.27
C ARG A 141 11.69 0.37 14.12
N LEU A 142 11.20 -0.22 13.01
CA LEU A 142 12.01 -0.52 11.84
C LEU A 142 12.58 0.71 11.14
N VAL A 143 11.80 1.79 11.08
CA VAL A 143 12.25 3.08 10.52
C VAL A 143 13.40 3.63 11.33
N ARG A 144 13.32 3.57 12.67
CA ARG A 144 14.36 4.05 13.59
C ARG A 144 15.61 3.16 13.55
N GLU A 145 15.45 1.84 13.53
CA GLU A 145 16.56 0.88 13.55
C GLU A 145 17.35 0.86 12.24
N HIS A 146 16.66 0.95 11.09
CA HIS A 146 17.29 0.80 9.77
C HIS A 146 17.43 2.11 8.98
N GLY A 147 16.89 3.22 9.47
CA GLY A 147 16.96 4.52 8.78
C GLY A 147 16.11 4.55 7.49
N VAL A 148 14.90 3.97 7.52
CA VAL A 148 14.06 3.83 6.33
C VAL A 148 13.56 5.21 5.85
N PRO A 149 13.83 5.58 4.58
CA PRO A 149 13.47 6.90 4.06
C PRO A 149 11.95 7.01 3.86
N PRO A 150 11.38 8.24 3.91
CA PRO A 150 9.93 8.46 3.97
C PRO A 150 9.16 7.89 2.77
N ASP A 151 9.75 7.88 1.59
CA ASP A 151 9.22 7.31 0.35
C ASP A 151 9.03 5.78 0.44
N GLN A 152 9.86 5.09 1.23
CA GLN A 152 9.81 3.63 1.38
C GLN A 152 8.89 3.16 2.52
N ARG A 153 8.49 4.05 3.43
CA ARG A 153 7.69 3.70 4.63
C ARG A 153 6.35 3.08 4.27
N PHE A 154 5.72 3.54 3.19
CA PHE A 154 4.46 2.97 2.72
C PHE A 154 4.62 1.53 2.23
N ALA A 155 5.66 1.27 1.44
CA ALA A 155 5.96 -0.07 0.95
C ALA A 155 6.29 -1.03 2.10
N LEU A 156 7.06 -0.57 3.08
CA LEU A 156 7.37 -1.34 4.29
C LEU A 156 6.11 -1.67 5.10
N LEU A 157 5.26 -0.68 5.37
CA LEU A 157 3.99 -0.89 6.09
C LEU A 157 3.08 -1.85 5.35
N HIS A 158 3.00 -1.74 4.02
CA HIS A 158 2.22 -2.69 3.21
C HIS A 158 2.75 -4.11 3.38
N LYS A 159 4.07 -4.32 3.31
CA LYS A 159 4.68 -5.65 3.51
C LYS A 159 4.43 -6.20 4.91
N ILE A 160 4.49 -5.38 5.96
CA ILE A 160 4.14 -5.78 7.34
C ILE A 160 2.69 -6.29 7.37
N ARG A 161 1.75 -5.52 6.81
CA ARG A 161 0.32 -5.88 6.76
C ARG A 161 0.08 -7.16 5.98
N VAL A 162 0.80 -7.36 4.87
CA VAL A 162 0.76 -8.57 4.05
C VAL A 162 1.22 -9.78 4.87
N ALA A 163 2.40 -9.71 5.48
CA ALA A 163 2.94 -10.80 6.30
C ALA A 163 2.01 -11.18 7.46
N ARG A 164 1.41 -10.19 8.13
CA ARG A 164 0.44 -10.41 9.21
C ARG A 164 -0.88 -10.98 8.74
N ALA A 165 -1.39 -10.55 7.58
CA ALA A 165 -2.61 -11.09 7.01
C ALA A 165 -2.48 -12.59 6.68
N PHE A 166 -1.27 -13.05 6.31
CA PHE A 166 -1.02 -14.48 6.08
C PHE A 166 -1.03 -15.33 7.35
N GLY A 167 -0.59 -14.78 8.47
CA GLY A 167 -0.69 -15.45 9.78
C GLY A 167 -2.07 -15.33 10.43
N GLY A 168 -2.95 -14.48 9.87
CA GLY A 168 -4.31 -14.26 10.35
C GLY A 168 -5.34 -15.25 9.79
N ASP A 169 -6.61 -14.90 10.01
CA ASP A 169 -7.76 -15.68 9.53
C ASP A 169 -8.00 -15.52 8.01
N GLY A 170 -8.97 -16.29 7.49
CA GLY A 170 -9.36 -16.21 6.09
C GLY A 170 -9.89 -14.83 5.68
N GLU A 171 -10.49 -14.09 6.62
CA GLU A 171 -11.01 -12.76 6.35
C GLU A 171 -9.88 -11.75 6.10
N ALA A 172 -8.81 -11.77 6.89
CA ALA A 172 -7.63 -10.94 6.69
C ALA A 172 -7.01 -11.16 5.30
N ARG A 173 -6.90 -12.43 4.88
CA ARG A 173 -6.39 -12.79 3.54
C ARG A 173 -7.30 -12.33 2.41
N ARG A 174 -8.62 -12.50 2.55
CA ARG A 174 -9.60 -11.96 1.58
C ARG A 174 -9.58 -10.44 1.50
N GLY A 175 -9.43 -9.76 2.63
CA GLY A 175 -9.29 -8.30 2.68
C GLY A 175 -8.06 -7.82 1.91
N LEU A 176 -6.94 -8.54 2.06
CA LEU A 176 -5.71 -8.29 1.31
C LEU A 176 -5.91 -8.52 -0.20
N LEU A 177 -6.52 -9.64 -0.60
CA LEU A 177 -6.88 -9.92 -1.99
C LEU A 177 -7.74 -8.82 -2.60
N ARG A 178 -8.79 -8.41 -1.90
CA ARG A 178 -9.71 -7.37 -2.36
C ARG A 178 -9.00 -6.04 -2.54
N THR A 179 -8.14 -5.67 -1.59
CA THR A 179 -7.30 -4.47 -1.67
C THR A 179 -6.41 -4.50 -2.90
N ARG A 180 -5.70 -5.62 -3.13
CA ARG A 180 -4.80 -5.79 -4.27
C ARG A 180 -5.53 -5.69 -5.60
N LEU A 181 -6.66 -6.39 -5.75
CA LEU A 181 -7.44 -6.39 -6.98
C LEU A 181 -8.04 -5.01 -7.29
N LEU A 182 -8.55 -4.31 -6.28
CA LEU A 182 -9.05 -2.95 -6.45
C LEU A 182 -7.92 -1.97 -6.79
N ALA A 183 -6.78 -2.07 -6.11
CA ALA A 183 -5.61 -1.23 -6.41
C ALA A 183 -5.11 -1.46 -7.84
N PHE A 184 -5.03 -2.72 -8.28
CA PHE A 184 -4.66 -3.07 -9.65
C PHE A 184 -5.67 -2.52 -10.67
N TYR A 185 -6.97 -2.70 -10.42
CA TYR A 185 -8.02 -2.17 -11.28
C TYR A 185 -7.93 -0.64 -11.43
N VAL A 186 -7.76 0.08 -10.31
CA VAL A 186 -7.62 1.53 -10.32
C VAL A 186 -6.34 1.93 -11.04
N ALA A 187 -5.19 1.35 -10.71
CA ALA A 187 -3.91 1.65 -11.37
C ALA A 187 -3.96 1.43 -12.89
N PHE A 188 -4.48 0.28 -13.32
CA PHE A 188 -4.62 -0.06 -14.74
C PHE A 188 -5.45 0.95 -15.51
N GLN A 189 -6.55 1.40 -14.90
CA GLN A 189 -7.43 2.37 -15.51
C GLN A 189 -6.93 3.81 -15.38
N SER A 190 -5.92 4.08 -14.55
CA SER A 190 -5.37 5.43 -14.34
C SER A 190 -4.15 5.72 -15.20
N ASN A 191 -3.46 4.67 -15.66
CA ASN A 191 -2.34 4.83 -16.58
C ASN A 191 -2.86 5.05 -18.02
N PRO A 192 -2.51 6.16 -18.67
CA PRO A 192 -2.64 6.26 -20.11
C PRO A 192 -1.64 5.25 -20.72
N SER A 193 -2.11 4.45 -21.68
CA SER A 193 -1.19 3.76 -22.59
C SER A 193 -0.19 4.77 -23.15
N PRO A 194 1.10 4.41 -23.35
CA PRO A 194 1.98 5.23 -24.17
C PRO A 194 1.37 5.24 -25.58
N THR A 195 0.56 6.25 -25.88
CA THR A 195 0.21 6.57 -27.25
C THR A 195 1.53 6.88 -27.94
N GLY A 196 1.89 6.03 -28.91
CA GLY A 196 3.12 6.12 -29.66
C GLY A 196 3.43 7.56 -30.03
N GLY A 197 4.60 8.02 -29.59
CA GLY A 197 5.21 9.21 -30.16
C GLY A 197 5.45 8.93 -31.63
N SER A 198 4.76 9.73 -32.45
CA SER A 198 5.14 10.26 -33.77
C SER A 198 6.28 9.56 -34.49
#